data_AF-A5KAB6-F1
#
_entry.id   AF-A5KAB6-F1
#
_cell.length_a   1.000
_cell.length_b   1.000
_cell.length_c   1.000
_cell.angle_alpha   90.00
_cell.angle_beta   90.00
_cell.angle_gamma   90.00
#
_symmetry.space_group_name_H-M   'P 1'
#
loop_
_entity.id
_entity.type
_entity.pdbx_description
1 polymer ?
#
loop_
_entity_poly.entity_id
_entity_poly.type
_entity_poly.pdbx_seq_one_letter_code
_entity_poly.pdbx_strand_id
1 'polypeptide(L)'
;MKLCDRLVQCTNRRYGCKAEETSSESEDGSDSSSAVEETTNPCKYVTYECQHILFLSSFQLSITLVFSLYCQFYHLAILNLGLFLTSIIHWRKPELGLRRTVDMLMTLMNFLMHVFHSLNVNSMSFFICICGAILVFFLYYSGKKFSYNSYSTLCHLLIHTTGNMSALAIYYISKSKLIDHS
;
A
#
# COMPACT_ATOMS: atom_id res chain seq x y z
N MET A 1 -18.36 -10.97 -2.04
CA MET A 1 -18.56 -11.39 -0.63
C MET A 1 -17.96 -12.76 -0.32
N LYS A 2 -18.25 -13.82 -1.10
CA LYS A 2 -17.76 -15.20 -0.87
C LYS A 2 -16.22 -15.41 -0.83
N LEU A 3 -15.41 -14.49 -1.34
CA LEU A 3 -13.95 -14.63 -1.40
C LEU A 3 -13.28 -14.18 -0.09
N CYS A 4 -13.79 -13.11 0.54
CA CYS A 4 -13.34 -12.67 1.86
C CYS A 4 -13.69 -13.70 2.93
N ASP A 5 -14.88 -14.30 2.86
CA ASP A 5 -15.30 -15.32 3.82
C ASP A 5 -14.39 -16.56 3.76
N ARG A 6 -13.98 -16.97 2.55
CA ARG A 6 -13.01 -18.08 2.38
C ARG A 6 -11.65 -17.75 2.96
N LEU A 7 -11.18 -16.52 2.81
CA LEU A 7 -9.90 -16.08 3.40
C LEU A 7 -9.95 -16.04 4.93
N VAL A 8 -11.09 -15.65 5.52
CA VAL A 8 -11.30 -15.63 6.98
C VAL A 8 -11.41 -17.05 7.56
N GLN A 9 -12.04 -17.97 6.83
CA GLN A 9 -12.20 -19.35 7.29
C GLN A 9 -10.87 -20.11 7.32
N CYS A 10 -9.98 -19.84 6.37
CA CYS A 10 -8.63 -20.41 6.35
C CYS A 10 -7.74 -19.90 7.49
N THR A 11 -7.88 -18.64 7.92
CA THR A 11 -7.10 -18.09 9.04
C THR A 11 -7.58 -18.56 10.41
N ASN A 12 -8.89 -18.72 10.62
CA ASN A 12 -9.42 -19.23 11.90
C ASN A 12 -9.05 -20.70 12.17
N ARG A 13 -9.02 -21.54 11.13
CA ARG A 13 -8.66 -22.96 11.28
C ARG A 13 -7.21 -23.16 11.72
N ARG A 14 -6.32 -22.23 11.37
CA ARG A 14 -4.88 -22.30 11.68
C ARG A 14 -4.55 -21.78 13.09
N TYR A 15 -5.40 -20.93 13.69
CA TYR A 15 -5.25 -20.48 15.07
C TYR A 15 -5.92 -21.40 16.09
N GLY A 16 -6.99 -22.11 15.73
CA GLY A 16 -7.67 -23.06 16.61
C GLY A 16 -6.80 -24.26 17.03
N CYS A 17 -5.95 -24.77 16.12
CA CYS A 17 -5.05 -25.90 16.42
C CYS A 17 -3.92 -25.57 17.41
N LYS A 18 -3.63 -24.28 17.68
CA LYS A 18 -2.53 -23.88 18.58
C LYS A 18 -2.94 -23.69 20.03
N ALA A 19 -4.23 -23.78 20.36
CA ALA A 19 -4.74 -23.46 21.69
C ALA A 19 -5.11 -24.67 22.55
N GLU A 20 -5.00 -25.91 22.05
CA GLU A 20 -5.51 -27.12 22.73
C GLU A 20 -4.46 -28.18 23.12
N GLU A 21 -3.16 -27.87 23.09
CA GLU A 21 -2.13 -28.80 23.58
C GLU A 21 -1.35 -28.22 24.75
N THR A 22 -1.96 -28.25 25.94
CA THR A 22 -1.21 -28.32 27.20
C THR A 22 -2.05 -28.98 28.30
N SER A 23 -2.08 -30.31 28.36
CA SER A 23 -1.92 -31.08 29.62
C SER A 23 -1.97 -32.61 29.41
N SER A 24 -1.01 -33.27 30.06
CA SER A 24 -0.89 -34.70 30.47
C SER A 24 -0.69 -35.83 29.44
N GLU A 25 0.58 -36.26 29.37
CA GLU A 25 1.14 -37.63 29.45
C GLU A 25 0.52 -38.80 28.65
N SER A 26 1.27 -39.39 27.70
CA SER A 26 2.01 -40.67 27.83
C SER A 26 2.37 -41.31 26.47
N GLU A 27 3.61 -41.79 26.42
CA GLU A 27 4.26 -42.86 25.62
C GLU A 27 3.97 -43.13 24.13
N ASP A 28 5.11 -43.19 23.41
CA ASP A 28 5.48 -44.07 22.28
C ASP A 28 4.84 -43.89 20.88
N GLY A 29 5.72 -43.79 19.86
CA GLY A 29 5.33 -43.86 18.46
C GLY A 29 6.16 -42.97 17.54
N SER A 30 7.27 -43.52 17.05
CA SER A 30 8.06 -43.00 15.93
C SER A 30 7.20 -42.74 14.69
N ASP A 31 7.15 -41.49 14.20
CA ASP A 31 7.21 -41.23 12.76
C ASP A 31 7.64 -39.80 12.45
N SER A 32 8.70 -39.73 11.64
CA SER A 32 9.32 -38.53 11.10
C SER A 32 8.34 -37.76 10.21
N SER A 33 7.77 -36.68 10.74
CA SER A 33 7.21 -35.60 9.95
C SER A 33 7.99 -34.34 10.28
N SER A 34 8.91 -33.96 9.39
CA SER A 34 9.66 -32.73 9.45
C SER A 34 8.69 -31.54 9.37
N ALA A 35 8.21 -31.10 10.52
CA ALA A 35 7.59 -29.79 10.65
C ALA A 35 8.68 -28.78 10.30
N VAL A 36 8.59 -28.24 9.08
CA VAL A 36 9.39 -27.11 8.62
C VAL A 36 9.08 -25.98 9.60
N GLU A 37 9.96 -25.81 10.58
CA GLU A 37 9.98 -24.71 11.50
C GLU A 37 10.18 -23.45 10.64
N GLU A 38 9.08 -22.76 10.34
CA GLU A 38 9.08 -21.50 9.62
C GLU A 38 9.86 -20.51 10.49
N THR A 39 11.17 -20.41 10.24
CA THR A 39 12.08 -19.47 10.92
C THR A 39 11.56 -18.07 10.67
N THR A 40 10.73 -17.58 11.58
CA THR A 40 10.13 -16.25 11.53
C THR A 40 11.26 -15.24 11.71
N ASN A 41 11.72 -14.68 10.59
CA ASN A 41 12.68 -13.60 10.58
C ASN A 41 12.13 -12.44 11.43
N PRO A 42 12.76 -12.06 12.56
CA PRO A 42 12.19 -11.12 13.53
C PRO A 42 11.97 -9.70 12.96
N CYS A 43 12.53 -9.39 11.79
CA CYS A 43 12.36 -8.11 11.10
C CYS A 43 11.14 -8.06 10.15
N LYS A 44 10.51 -9.19 9.83
CA LYS A 44 9.39 -9.25 8.88
C LYS A 44 8.07 -9.06 9.62
N TYR A 45 7.37 -7.98 9.33
CA TYR A 45 6.15 -7.59 10.05
C TYR A 45 4.84 -7.86 9.29
N VAL A 46 4.93 -8.50 8.11
CA VAL A 46 3.80 -8.81 7.22
C VAL A 46 3.86 -10.28 6.81
N THR A 47 2.70 -10.93 6.68
CA THR A 47 2.61 -12.31 6.17
C THR A 47 3.05 -12.40 4.70
N TYR A 48 3.44 -13.60 4.25
CA TYR A 48 3.88 -13.83 2.87
C TYR A 48 2.84 -13.40 1.82
N GLU A 49 1.57 -13.78 2.03
CA GLU A 49 0.47 -13.42 1.13
C GLU A 49 0.25 -11.90 1.05
N CYS A 50 0.24 -11.23 2.19
CA CYS A 50 0.07 -9.78 2.24
C CYS A 50 1.26 -9.05 1.60
N GLN A 51 2.48 -9.53 1.78
CA GLN A 51 3.66 -8.99 1.10
C GLN A 51 3.50 -9.04 -0.42
N HIS A 52 3.04 -10.16 -0.97
CA HIS A 52 2.84 -10.29 -2.42
C HIS A 52 1.81 -9.31 -2.95
N ILE A 53 0.69 -9.15 -2.24
CA ILE A 53 -0.36 -8.20 -2.61
C ILE A 53 0.18 -6.76 -2.54
N LEU A 54 0.93 -6.41 -1.49
CA LEU A 54 1.51 -5.07 -1.32
C LEU A 54 2.53 -4.77 -2.41
N PHE A 55 3.40 -5.71 -2.74
CA PHE A 55 4.36 -5.58 -3.83
C PHE A 55 3.66 -5.38 -5.19
N LEU A 56 2.63 -6.15 -5.49
CA LEU A 56 1.85 -5.97 -6.71
C LEU A 56 1.09 -4.63 -6.72
N SER A 57 0.60 -4.18 -5.56
CA SER A 57 -0.11 -2.91 -5.43
C SER A 57 0.78 -1.69 -5.75
N SER A 58 2.09 -1.78 -5.52
CA SER A 58 3.04 -0.71 -5.90
C SER A 58 2.98 -0.36 -7.39
N PHE A 59 2.64 -1.31 -8.26
CA PHE A 59 2.51 -1.06 -9.69
C PHE A 59 1.31 -0.17 -10.05
N GLN A 60 0.35 0.05 -9.15
CA GLN A 60 -0.69 1.07 -9.37
C GLN A 60 -0.08 2.47 -9.54
N LEU A 61 1.06 2.76 -8.88
CA LEU A 61 1.76 4.04 -9.00
C LEU A 61 2.32 4.30 -10.41
N SER A 62 2.50 3.26 -11.24
CA SER A 62 2.95 3.48 -12.61
C SER A 62 1.89 4.19 -13.46
N ILE A 63 0.62 4.12 -13.08
CA ILE A 63 -0.49 4.74 -13.82
C ILE A 63 -0.34 6.27 -13.78
N THR A 64 -0.15 6.85 -12.60
CA THR A 64 0.07 8.29 -12.43
C THR A 64 1.39 8.74 -13.04
N LEU A 65 2.44 7.92 -12.96
CA LEU A 65 3.71 8.18 -13.64
C LEU A 65 3.50 8.31 -15.16
N VAL A 66 2.92 7.30 -15.82
CA VAL A 66 2.70 7.30 -17.26
C VAL A 66 1.80 8.47 -17.68
N PHE A 67 0.75 8.75 -16.91
CA PHE A 67 -0.15 9.86 -17.22
C PHE A 67 0.51 11.23 -17.05
N SER A 68 1.36 11.42 -16.03
CA SER A 68 2.11 12.67 -15.85
C SER A 68 3.11 12.91 -17.00
N LEU A 69 3.71 11.85 -17.55
CA LEU A 69 4.55 11.93 -18.76
C LEU A 69 3.71 12.28 -19.99
N TYR A 70 2.55 11.65 -20.17
CA TYR A 70 1.62 11.96 -21.25
C TYR A 70 1.17 13.43 -21.23
N CYS A 71 0.85 13.97 -20.04
CA CYS A 71 0.49 15.37 -19.87
C CYS A 71 1.69 16.34 -19.93
N GLN A 72 2.92 15.84 -20.05
CA GLN A 72 4.18 16.61 -20.05
C GLN A 72 4.47 17.35 -18.73
N PHE A 73 3.95 16.84 -17.60
CA PHE A 73 4.25 17.36 -16.27
C PHE A 73 5.50 16.70 -15.68
N TYR A 74 6.67 16.98 -16.27
CA TYR A 74 7.92 16.28 -15.95
C TYR A 74 8.35 16.37 -14.48
N HIS A 75 8.13 17.50 -13.82
CA HIS A 75 8.45 17.66 -12.40
C HIS A 75 7.64 16.69 -11.51
N LEU A 76 6.35 16.48 -11.83
CA LEU A 76 5.50 15.50 -11.15
C LEU A 76 5.89 14.07 -11.55
N ALA A 77 6.26 13.84 -12.82
CA ALA A 77 6.73 12.54 -13.28
C ALA A 77 7.98 12.06 -12.53
N ILE A 78 8.95 12.95 -12.26
CA ILE A 78 10.14 12.61 -11.47
C ILE A 78 9.76 12.15 -10.06
N LEU A 79 8.81 12.83 -9.40
CA LEU A 79 8.37 12.41 -8.07
C LEU A 79 7.53 11.13 -8.09
N ASN A 80 6.66 10.96 -9.08
CA ASN A 80 5.92 9.70 -9.25
C ASN A 80 6.86 8.52 -9.51
N LEU A 81 7.94 8.73 -10.29
CA LEU A 81 8.97 7.73 -10.50
C LEU A 81 9.70 7.40 -9.19
N GLY A 82 10.10 8.42 -8.44
CA GLY A 82 10.71 8.24 -7.12
C GLY A 82 9.84 7.40 -6.19
N LEU A 83 8.56 7.78 -6.04
CA LEU A 83 7.59 7.07 -5.20
C LEU A 83 7.36 5.63 -5.67
N PHE A 84 7.26 5.41 -6.98
CA PHE A 84 7.13 4.08 -7.57
C PHE A 84 8.32 3.18 -7.21
N LEU A 85 9.54 3.70 -7.39
CA LEU A 85 10.77 2.94 -7.10
C LEU A 85 10.93 2.66 -5.60
N THR A 86 10.70 3.64 -4.73
CA THR A 86 10.80 3.43 -3.28
C THR A 86 9.78 2.42 -2.78
N SER A 87 8.57 2.45 -3.34
CA SER A 87 7.50 1.51 -2.98
C SER A 87 7.85 0.08 -3.38
N ILE A 88 8.34 -0.14 -4.61
CA ILE A 88 8.82 -1.45 -5.07
C ILE A 88 9.96 -1.96 -4.19
N ILE A 89 10.95 -1.10 -3.90
CA ILE A 89 12.13 -1.49 -3.12
C ILE A 89 11.74 -1.89 -1.69
N HIS A 90 10.82 -1.15 -1.06
CA HIS A 90 10.30 -1.46 0.27
C HIS A 90 9.49 -2.76 0.26
N TRP A 91 8.50 -2.88 -0.62
CA TRP A 91 7.58 -4.02 -0.60
C TRP A 91 8.17 -5.33 -1.15
N ARG A 92 9.28 -5.27 -1.89
CA ARG A 92 10.05 -6.48 -2.25
C ARG A 92 10.54 -7.22 -1.01
N LYS A 93 10.93 -6.51 0.05
CA LYS A 93 11.35 -7.08 1.33
C LYS A 93 10.86 -6.17 2.47
N PRO A 94 9.61 -6.35 2.94
CA PRO A 94 8.98 -5.46 3.91
C PRO A 94 9.63 -5.62 5.27
N GLU A 95 10.48 -4.65 5.60
CA GLU A 95 11.20 -4.57 6.87
C GLU A 95 10.93 -3.22 7.51
N LEU A 96 10.81 -3.20 8.84
CA LEU A 96 10.81 -1.93 9.56
C LEU A 96 12.22 -1.34 9.47
N GLY A 97 12.32 -0.05 9.17
CA GLY A 97 13.61 0.65 9.10
C GLY A 97 13.70 1.65 7.96
N LEU A 98 14.93 1.86 7.47
CA LEU A 98 15.27 2.95 6.55
C LEU A 98 14.47 2.93 5.24
N ARG A 99 14.26 1.75 4.63
CA ARG A 99 13.52 1.64 3.36
C ARG A 99 12.09 2.16 3.48
N ARG A 100 11.40 1.77 4.56
CA ARG A 100 10.06 2.25 4.88
C ARG A 100 10.06 3.76 5.11
N THR A 101 11.04 4.28 5.85
CA THR A 101 11.14 5.72 6.12
C THR A 101 11.33 6.52 4.84
N VAL A 102 12.19 6.04 3.93
CA VAL A 102 12.41 6.65 2.62
C VAL A 102 11.13 6.63 1.77
N ASP A 103 10.40 5.52 1.74
CA ASP A 103 9.14 5.41 1.00
C ASP A 103 8.05 6.35 1.54
N MET A 104 7.93 6.45 2.87
CA MET A 104 7.01 7.39 3.53
C MET A 104 7.40 8.85 3.27
N LEU A 105 8.70 9.17 3.28
CA LEU A 105 9.20 10.51 2.97
C LEU A 105 8.91 10.86 1.50
N MET A 106 9.13 9.92 0.59
CA MET A 106 8.84 10.10 -0.83
C MET A 106 7.33 10.30 -1.06
N THR A 107 6.49 9.58 -0.33
CA THR A 107 5.03 9.78 -0.34
C THR A 107 4.66 11.20 0.08
N LEU A 108 5.26 11.72 1.16
CA LEU A 108 5.03 13.08 1.64
C LEU A 108 5.49 14.13 0.62
N MET A 109 6.70 13.98 0.06
CA MET A 109 7.22 14.89 -0.96
C MET A 109 6.33 14.91 -2.21
N ASN A 110 5.90 13.72 -2.66
CA ASN A 110 4.98 13.61 -3.78
C ASN A 110 3.66 14.33 -3.49
N PHE A 111 3.09 14.13 -2.29
CA PHE A 111 1.86 14.81 -1.87
C PHE A 111 2.02 16.35 -1.85
N LEU A 112 3.09 16.87 -1.25
CA LEU A 112 3.33 18.32 -1.18
C LEU A 112 3.42 18.95 -2.57
N MET A 113 4.06 18.28 -3.52
CA MET A 113 4.11 18.78 -4.90
C MET A 113 2.75 18.73 -5.61
N HIS A 114 1.91 17.73 -5.32
CA HIS A 114 0.53 17.71 -5.83
C HIS A 114 -0.32 18.84 -5.24
N VAL A 115 -0.12 19.17 -3.96
CA VAL A 115 -0.77 20.34 -3.33
C VAL A 115 -0.33 21.62 -4.03
N PHE A 116 0.99 21.84 -4.17
CA PHE A 116 1.52 23.02 -4.85
C PHE A 116 1.03 23.12 -6.31
N HIS A 117 1.05 22.02 -7.06
CA HIS A 117 0.54 21.99 -8.42
C HIS A 117 -0.96 22.31 -8.47
N SER A 118 -1.77 21.70 -7.60
CA SER A 118 -3.22 21.91 -7.58
C SER A 118 -3.62 23.37 -7.27
N LEU A 119 -2.88 24.05 -6.39
CA LEU A 119 -3.07 25.48 -6.08
C LEU A 119 -2.85 26.38 -7.30
N ASN A 120 -1.90 26.01 -8.17
CA ASN A 120 -1.60 26.77 -9.39
C ASN A 120 -2.60 26.53 -10.53
N VAL A 121 -3.39 25.45 -10.45
CA VAL A 121 -4.33 25.06 -11.51
C VAL A 121 -5.69 25.75 -11.32
N ASN A 122 -6.46 25.37 -10.29
CA ASN A 122 -7.74 25.98 -9.93
C ASN A 122 -8.24 25.47 -8.56
N SER A 123 -9.28 26.10 -8.04
CA SER A 123 -9.91 25.74 -6.76
C SER A 123 -10.47 24.30 -6.74
N MET A 124 -11.00 23.82 -7.86
CA MET A 124 -11.52 22.44 -7.96
C MET A 124 -10.41 21.38 -7.81
N SER A 125 -9.25 21.61 -8.43
CA SER A 125 -8.09 20.72 -8.30
C SER A 125 -7.57 20.69 -6.87
N PHE A 126 -7.52 21.86 -6.22
CA PHE A 126 -7.15 21.95 -4.81
C PHE A 126 -8.15 21.21 -3.91
N PHE A 127 -9.46 21.39 -4.14
CA PHE A 127 -10.50 20.67 -3.41
C PHE A 127 -10.36 19.14 -3.55
N ILE A 128 -10.17 18.63 -4.77
CA ILE A 128 -9.92 17.20 -5.04
C ILE A 128 -8.68 16.70 -4.28
N CYS A 129 -7.61 17.51 -4.27
CA CYS A 129 -6.37 17.18 -3.56
C CYS A 129 -6.61 17.03 -2.05
N ILE A 130 -7.32 17.98 -1.43
CA ILE A 130 -7.62 17.95 0.01
C ILE A 130 -8.56 16.79 0.37
N CYS A 131 -9.62 16.55 -0.41
CA CYS A 131 -10.49 15.39 -0.20
C CYS A 131 -9.71 14.06 -0.29
N GLY A 132 -8.82 13.95 -1.28
CA GLY A 132 -7.92 12.80 -1.42
C GLY A 132 -7.00 12.63 -0.21
N ALA A 133 -6.41 13.73 0.28
CA ALA A 133 -5.54 13.73 1.46
C ALA A 133 -6.27 13.24 2.72
N ILE A 134 -7.49 13.73 2.94
CA ILE A 134 -8.33 13.33 4.07
C ILE A 134 -8.64 11.83 4.00
N LEU A 135 -9.02 11.32 2.83
CA LEU A 135 -9.29 9.89 2.65
C LEU A 135 -8.04 9.03 2.88
N VAL A 136 -6.89 9.42 2.31
CA VAL A 136 -5.61 8.74 2.54
C VAL A 136 -5.25 8.72 4.02
N PHE A 137 -5.43 9.83 4.73
CA PHE A 137 -5.21 9.93 6.16
C PHE A 137 -6.09 8.93 6.92
N PHE A 138 -7.41 8.93 6.70
CA PHE A 138 -8.31 7.98 7.35
C PHE A 138 -7.96 6.52 7.05
N LEU A 139 -7.62 6.20 5.80
CA LEU A 139 -7.22 4.86 5.40
C LEU A 139 -5.91 4.44 6.06
N TYR A 140 -4.94 5.35 6.20
CA TYR A 140 -3.67 5.07 6.88
C TYR A 140 -3.88 4.73 8.35
N TYR A 141 -4.66 5.53 9.09
CA TYR A 141 -4.93 5.26 10.51
C TYR A 141 -5.77 3.99 10.70
N SER A 142 -6.74 3.76 9.82
CA SER A 142 -7.54 2.52 9.82
C SER A 142 -6.63 1.30 9.57
N GLY A 143 -5.78 1.36 8.55
CA GLY A 143 -4.84 0.29 8.24
C GLY A 143 -3.84 0.02 9.37
N LYS A 144 -3.37 1.07 10.05
CA LYS A 144 -2.48 0.94 11.21
C LYS A 144 -3.15 0.22 12.37
N LYS A 145 -4.46 0.47 12.62
CA LYS A 145 -5.23 -0.21 13.68
C LYS A 145 -5.30 -1.73 13.47
N PHE A 146 -5.29 -2.19 12.23
CA PHE A 146 -5.35 -3.61 11.89
C PHE A 146 -3.99 -4.33 11.96
N SER A 147 -2.94 -3.72 12.51
CA SER A 147 -1.65 -4.36 12.83
C SER A 147 -1.05 -5.19 11.69
N TYR A 148 -1.05 -4.63 10.47
CA TYR A 148 -0.41 -5.22 9.28
C TYR A 148 -0.98 -6.57 8.81
N ASN A 149 -2.22 -6.87 9.17
CA ASN A 149 -2.96 -8.02 8.63
C ASN A 149 -3.56 -7.74 7.22
N SER A 150 -4.41 -8.65 6.73
CA SER A 150 -5.08 -8.51 5.43
C SER A 150 -5.94 -7.24 5.28
N TYR A 151 -6.56 -6.75 6.36
CA TYR A 151 -7.32 -5.49 6.33
C TYR A 151 -6.38 -4.28 6.21
N SER A 152 -5.23 -4.31 6.89
CA SER A 152 -4.19 -3.29 6.72
C SER A 152 -3.69 -3.23 5.28
N THR A 153 -3.52 -4.40 4.66
CA THR A 153 -3.15 -4.55 3.25
C THR A 153 -4.20 -3.95 2.32
N LEU A 154 -5.49 -4.21 2.59
CA LEU A 154 -6.58 -3.59 1.83
C LEU A 154 -6.61 -2.07 1.99
N CYS A 155 -6.42 -1.55 3.20
CA CYS A 155 -6.30 -0.10 3.41
C CYS A 155 -5.14 0.50 2.62
N HIS A 156 -3.98 -0.17 2.56
CA HIS A 156 -2.84 0.29 1.77
C HIS A 156 -3.13 0.32 0.26
N LEU A 157 -3.81 -0.71 -0.25
CA LEU A 157 -4.27 -0.74 -1.63
C LEU A 157 -5.21 0.42 -1.95
N LEU A 158 -6.14 0.72 -1.03
CA LEU A 158 -7.05 1.86 -1.15
C LEU A 158 -6.31 3.20 -1.10
N ILE A 159 -5.26 3.33 -0.29
CA ILE A 159 -4.39 4.52 -0.29
C ILE A 159 -3.80 4.76 -1.68
N HIS A 160 -3.22 3.73 -2.30
CA HIS A 160 -2.70 3.83 -3.66
C HIS A 160 -3.80 4.20 -4.65
N THR A 161 -4.97 3.58 -4.54
CA THR A 161 -6.10 3.83 -5.45
C THR A 161 -6.57 5.29 -5.33
N THR A 162 -6.85 5.77 -4.11
CA THR A 162 -7.29 7.15 -3.86
C THR A 162 -6.23 8.15 -4.31
N GLY A 163 -4.96 7.95 -3.96
CA GLY A 163 -3.87 8.84 -4.37
C GLY A 163 -3.75 8.92 -5.89
N ASN A 164 -3.82 7.79 -6.59
CA ASN A 164 -3.76 7.75 -8.05
C ASN A 164 -4.96 8.44 -8.70
N MET A 165 -6.18 8.17 -8.22
CA MET A 165 -7.40 8.79 -8.76
C MET A 165 -7.40 10.31 -8.57
N SER A 166 -6.99 10.79 -7.39
CA SER A 166 -6.85 12.23 -7.14
C SER A 166 -5.82 12.88 -8.05
N ALA A 167 -4.65 12.26 -8.22
CA ALA A 167 -3.60 12.78 -9.10
C ALA A 167 -4.04 12.80 -10.58
N LEU A 168 -4.64 11.72 -11.08
CA LEU A 168 -5.19 11.65 -12.45
C LEU A 168 -6.24 12.74 -12.70
N ALA A 169 -7.15 12.95 -11.74
CA ALA A 169 -8.16 14.00 -11.86
C ALA A 169 -7.53 15.40 -11.94
N ILE A 170 -6.53 15.68 -11.08
CA ILE A 170 -5.77 16.94 -11.13
C ILE A 170 -5.08 17.10 -12.49
N TYR A 171 -4.40 16.05 -12.98
CA TYR A 171 -3.68 16.11 -14.26
C TYR A 171 -4.62 16.34 -15.45
N TYR A 172 -5.77 15.67 -15.45
CA TYR A 172 -6.80 15.85 -16.48
C TYR A 172 -7.31 17.29 -16.52
N ILE A 173 -7.68 17.85 -15.36
CA ILE A 173 -8.15 19.25 -15.25
C ILE A 173 -7.05 20.22 -15.69
N SER A 174 -5.80 19.97 -15.25
CA SER A 174 -4.65 20.81 -15.59
C SER A 174 -4.37 20.82 -17.09
N LYS A 175 -4.44 19.65 -17.74
CA LYS A 175 -4.23 19.52 -19.19
C LYS A 175 -5.36 20.16 -19.99
N SER A 176 -6.62 20.01 -19.56
CA SER A 176 -7.76 20.68 -20.19
C SER A 176 -7.58 22.21 -20.20
N LYS A 177 -7.21 22.78 -19.05
CA LYS A 177 -6.97 24.22 -18.91
C LYS A 177 -5.83 24.71 -19.82
N LEU A 178 -4.79 23.89 -20.02
CA LEU A 178 -3.67 24.25 -20.89
C LEU A 178 -4.05 24.26 -22.38
N ILE A 179 -5.01 23.43 -22.79
CA ILE A 179 -5.55 23.44 -24.16
C ILE A 179 -6.43 24.67 -24.38
N ASP A 180 -7.27 25.03 -23.40
CA ASP A 180 -8.20 26.17 -23.52
C ASP A 180 -7.50 27.55 -23.57
N HIS A 181 -6.21 27.63 -23.20
CA HIS A 181 -5.42 28.85 -23.21
C HIS A 181 -4.29 28.87 -24.26
N SER A 182 -4.24 27.87 -25.15
CA SER A 182 -3.30 27.80 -26.29
C SER A 182 -3.95 28.21 -27.59
#